data_AF-A0A8J7SPU8-F1
#
_entry.id   AF-A0A8J7SPU8-F1
#
_cell.length_a   1.000
_cell.length_b   1.000
_cell.length_c   1.000
_cell.angle_alpha   90.00
_cell.angle_beta   90.00
_cell.angle_gamma   90.00
#
_symmetry.space_group_name_H-M   'P 1'
#
loop_
_entity.id
_entity.type
_entity.pdbx_description
1 polymer ?
#
loop_
_entity_poly.entity_id
_entity_poly.type
_entity_poly.pdbx_seq_one_letter_code
_entity_poly.pdbx_strand_id
1 'polypeptide(L)'
;MKPWYYVNGAIKENKRLKKEREDIIINFIEERKQSGKKVDDLLDMLIETEYEDGSKMTNQQLLDETVILLIAGHETSAITMSWTWYLLCGHPEIEEKLLDSVMENLGDKDP
;
A
#
# COMPACT_ATOMS: atom_id res chain seq x y z
N MET A 1 17.37 24.79 2.81
CA MET A 1 15.89 24.88 2.80
C MET A 1 15.49 26.34 2.58
N LYS A 2 14.53 26.65 1.71
CA LYS A 2 14.30 28.04 1.27
C LYS A 2 13.45 28.83 2.29
N PRO A 3 13.86 30.03 2.76
CA PRO A 3 13.23 30.74 3.90
C PRO A 3 11.74 31.05 3.77
N TRP A 4 11.25 31.27 2.54
CA TRP A 4 9.85 31.64 2.30
C TRP A 4 8.83 30.51 2.57
N TYR A 5 9.26 29.26 2.68
CA TYR A 5 8.40 28.12 3.07
C TYR A 5 7.86 28.23 4.51
N TYR A 6 8.55 28.98 5.37
CA TYR A 6 8.08 29.26 6.74
C TYR A 6 7.05 30.39 6.74
N VAL A 7 7.26 31.39 5.88
CA VAL A 7 6.45 32.61 5.83
C VAL A 7 5.11 32.38 5.12
N ASN A 8 5.10 31.54 4.08
CA ASN A 8 3.89 31.21 3.33
C ASN A 8 2.99 30.14 4.00
N GLY A 9 3.39 29.64 5.18
CA GLY A 9 2.63 28.63 5.92
C GLY A 9 2.69 27.21 5.35
N ALA A 10 3.39 26.95 4.25
CA ALA A 10 3.41 25.65 3.58
C ALA A 10 3.94 24.51 4.48
N ILE A 11 4.89 24.80 5.38
CA ILE A 11 5.39 23.80 6.35
C ILE A 11 4.30 23.43 7.37
N LYS A 12 3.54 24.43 7.85
CA LYS A 12 2.44 24.19 8.80
C LYS A 12 1.34 23.37 8.13
N GLU A 13 1.04 23.69 6.88
CA GLU A 13 0.05 22.98 6.09
C GLU A 13 0.47 21.53 5.81
N ASN A 14 1.70 21.28 5.37
CA ASN A 14 2.21 19.93 5.15
C ASN A 14 2.18 19.08 6.43
N LYS A 15 2.46 19.68 7.59
CA LYS A 15 2.32 18.98 8.89
C LYS A 15 0.88 18.64 9.21
N ARG A 16 -0.07 19.55 8.95
CA ARG A 16 -1.51 19.30 9.11
C ARG A 16 -1.96 18.14 8.23
N LEU A 17 -1.64 18.18 6.94
CA LEU A 17 -2.00 17.13 5.97
C LEU A 17 -1.32 15.79 6.27
N LYS A 18 -0.09 15.79 6.81
CA LYS A 18 0.55 14.57 7.31
C LYS A 18 -0.27 13.98 8.45
N LYS A 19 -0.59 14.79 9.46
CA LYS A 19 -1.36 14.35 10.62
C LYS A 19 -2.74 13.82 10.23
N GLU A 20 -3.45 14.51 9.33
CA GLU A 20 -4.77 14.06 8.86
C GLU A 20 -4.73 12.69 8.18
N ARG A 21 -3.67 12.40 7.41
CA ARG A 21 -3.48 11.07 6.81
C ARG A 21 -3.16 10.00 7.85
N GLU A 22 -2.32 10.33 8.82
CA GLU A 22 -1.96 9.44 9.92
C GLU A 22 -3.19 9.10 10.79
N ASP A 23 -4.01 10.11 11.09
CA ASP A 23 -5.23 9.96 11.89
C ASP A 23 -6.23 9.01 11.21
N ILE A 24 -6.37 9.05 9.87
CA ILE A 24 -7.23 8.11 9.12
C ILE A 24 -6.79 6.66 9.34
N ILE A 25 -5.49 6.38 9.20
CA ILE A 25 -4.96 5.02 9.32
C ILE A 25 -5.02 4.56 10.78
N ILE A 26 -4.68 5.42 11.74
CA ILE A 26 -4.78 5.11 13.17
C ILE A 26 -6.22 4.76 13.55
N ASN A 27 -7.20 5.56 13.13
CA ASN A 27 -8.61 5.29 13.41
C ASN A 27 -9.03 3.93 12.82
N PHE A 28 -8.59 3.60 11.61
CA PHE A 28 -8.86 2.30 10.99
C PHE A 28 -8.22 1.13 11.78
N ILE A 29 -6.97 1.28 12.24
CA ILE A 29 -6.29 0.30 13.09
C ILE A 29 -7.05 0.09 14.40
N GLU A 30 -7.50 1.17 15.03
CA GLU A 30 -8.25 1.11 16.29
C GLU A 30 -9.62 0.45 16.11
N GLU A 31 -10.35 0.83 15.06
CA GLU A 31 -11.62 0.18 14.69
C GLU A 31 -11.43 -1.32 14.45
N ARG A 32 -10.37 -1.71 13.72
CA ARG A 32 -10.04 -3.12 13.48
C ARG A 32 -9.81 -3.85 14.80
N LYS A 33 -8.96 -3.31 15.69
CA LYS A 33 -8.65 -3.89 17.00
C LYS A 33 -9.88 -4.00 17.90
N GLN A 34 -10.76 -3.00 17.89
CA GLN A 34 -11.98 -3.00 18.71
C GLN A 34 -13.07 -3.93 18.17
N SER A 35 -13.13 -4.13 16.85
CA SER A 35 -14.15 -4.97 16.23
C SER A 35 -14.05 -6.44 16.63
N GLY A 36 -12.85 -6.91 16.99
CA GLY A 36 -12.55 -8.33 17.26
C GLY A 36 -12.75 -9.25 16.04
N LYS A 37 -12.99 -8.69 14.85
CA LYS A 37 -13.16 -9.45 13.60
C LYS A 37 -11.81 -9.63 12.92
N LYS A 38 -11.52 -10.85 12.51
CA LYS A 38 -10.37 -11.19 11.68
C LYS A 38 -10.77 -11.17 10.21
N VAL A 39 -10.12 -10.31 9.44
CA VAL A 39 -10.23 -10.19 7.98
C VAL A 39 -9.21 -11.10 7.29
N ASP A 40 -8.16 -11.52 8.01
CA ASP A 40 -7.08 -12.38 7.52
C ASP A 40 -6.24 -11.71 6.42
N ASP A 41 -5.88 -10.44 6.67
CA ASP A 41 -5.04 -9.62 5.82
C ASP A 41 -3.69 -9.27 6.48
N LEU A 42 -2.84 -8.54 5.74
CA LEU A 42 -1.52 -8.12 6.24
C LEU A 42 -1.61 -7.25 7.50
N LEU A 43 -2.68 -6.45 7.66
CA LEU A 43 -2.82 -5.62 8.85
C LEU A 43 -3.13 -6.49 10.07
N ASP A 44 -3.99 -7.50 9.93
CA ASP A 44 -4.23 -8.47 10.99
C ASP A 44 -2.94 -9.22 11.37
N MET A 45 -2.12 -9.59 10.38
CA MET A 45 -0.80 -10.18 10.63
C MET A 45 0.08 -9.27 11.49
N LEU A 46 0.17 -7.97 11.15
CA LEU A 46 0.95 -7.00 11.93
C LEU A 46 0.38 -6.78 13.34
N ILE A 47 -0.94 -6.73 13.49
CA ILE A 47 -1.62 -6.56 14.80
C ILE A 47 -1.39 -7.77 15.70
N GLU A 48 -1.39 -8.98 15.12
CA GLU A 48 -1.21 -10.23 15.87
C GLU A 48 0.25 -10.52 16.20
N THR A 49 1.20 -9.92 15.47
CA THR A 49 2.64 -10.13 15.64
C THR A 49 3.09 -9.80 17.07
N GLU A 50 3.84 -10.73 17.65
CA GLU A 50 4.48 -10.62 18.97
C GLU A 50 5.99 -10.74 18.80
N TYR A 51 6.72 -9.83 19.43
CA TYR A 51 8.19 -9.84 19.46
C TYR A 51 8.71 -10.91 20.41
N GLU A 52 10.02 -11.22 20.34
CA GLU A 52 10.64 -12.25 21.19
C GLU A 52 10.50 -11.99 22.70
N ASP A 53 10.35 -10.73 23.10
CA ASP A 53 10.14 -10.31 24.50
C ASP A 53 8.67 -10.34 24.94
N GLY A 54 7.76 -10.79 24.07
CA GLY A 54 6.32 -10.83 24.30
C GLY A 54 5.59 -9.50 24.05
N SER A 55 6.30 -8.45 23.62
CA SER A 55 5.68 -7.16 23.30
C SER A 55 5.00 -7.20 21.93
N LYS A 56 4.06 -6.28 21.69
CA LYS A 56 3.38 -6.11 20.40
C LYS A 56 3.65 -4.73 19.83
N MET A 57 3.43 -4.56 18.54
CA MET A 57 3.55 -3.25 17.90
C MET A 57 2.60 -2.23 18.52
N THR A 58 3.14 -1.04 18.79
CA THR A 58 2.35 0.14 19.14
C THR A 58 1.53 0.62 17.93
N ASN A 59 0.47 1.42 18.16
CA ASN A 59 -0.30 2.00 17.05
C ASN A 59 0.58 2.84 16.11
N GLN A 60 1.62 3.50 16.63
CA GLN A 60 2.57 4.26 15.80
C GLN A 60 3.42 3.33 14.93
N GLN A 61 3.92 2.22 15.47
CA GLN A 61 4.65 1.22 14.67
C GLN A 61 3.76 0.59 13.61
N LEU A 62 2.51 0.25 13.97
CA LEU A 62 1.54 -0.28 13.01
C LEU A 62 1.27 0.71 11.87
N LEU A 63 1.10 2.00 12.20
CA LEU A 63 0.97 3.07 11.21
C LEU A 63 2.21 3.14 10.30
N ASP A 64 3.40 3.18 10.87
CA ASP A 64 4.66 3.33 10.13
C ASP A 64 4.85 2.14 9.15
N GLU A 65 4.68 0.90 9.62
CA GLU A 65 4.81 -0.30 8.79
C GLU A 65 3.71 -0.39 7.72
N THR A 66 2.46 -0.07 8.07
CA THR A 66 1.35 -0.07 7.10
C THR A 66 1.60 0.93 5.97
N VAL A 67 2.09 2.13 6.29
CA VAL A 67 2.41 3.16 5.30
C VAL A 67 3.58 2.71 4.41
N ILE A 68 4.62 2.11 5.00
CA ILE A 68 5.77 1.61 4.25
C ILE A 68 5.33 0.54 3.25
N LEU A 69 4.56 -0.46 3.68
CA LEU A 69 4.07 -1.54 2.82
C LEU A 69 3.21 -1.00 1.67
N LEU A 70 2.29 -0.08 1.97
CA LEU A 70 1.41 0.52 0.97
C LEU A 70 2.22 1.26 -0.10
N ILE A 71 3.15 2.13 0.30
CA ILE A 71 3.94 2.92 -0.65
C ILE A 71 4.87 2.02 -1.46
N ALA A 72 5.55 1.09 -0.80
CA ALA A 72 6.47 0.16 -1.45
C ALA A 72 5.78 -0.67 -2.53
N GLY A 73 4.57 -1.19 -2.25
CA GLY A 73 3.82 -2.01 -3.20
C GLY A 73 3.12 -1.20 -4.30
N HIS A 74 2.56 -0.03 -3.96
CA HIS A 74 1.73 0.75 -4.87
C HIS A 74 2.55 1.36 -6.01
N GLU A 75 3.62 2.10 -5.70
CA GLU A 75 4.38 2.81 -6.73
C GLU A 75 5.17 1.84 -7.63
N THR A 76 5.84 0.84 -7.05
CA THR A 76 6.65 -0.11 -7.81
C THR A 76 5.81 -0.98 -8.74
N SER A 77 4.67 -1.49 -8.27
CA SER A 77 3.79 -2.35 -9.08
C SER A 77 3.07 -1.54 -10.15
N ALA A 78 2.56 -0.35 -9.83
CA ALA A 78 1.88 0.50 -10.81
C ALA A 78 2.82 0.96 -11.94
N ILE A 79 4.06 1.34 -11.60
CA ILE A 79 5.06 1.71 -12.59
C ILE A 79 5.44 0.50 -13.45
N THR A 80 5.72 -0.65 -12.84
CA THR A 80 6.04 -1.89 -13.55
C THR A 80 4.91 -2.28 -14.51
N MET A 81 3.66 -2.22 -14.05
CA MET A 81 2.49 -2.56 -14.86
C MET A 81 2.31 -1.58 -16.03
N SER A 82 2.50 -0.29 -15.78
CA SER A 82 2.43 0.75 -16.83
C SER A 82 3.46 0.49 -17.94
N TRP A 83 4.70 0.14 -17.57
CA TRP A 83 5.74 -0.23 -18.54
C TRP A 83 5.45 -1.54 -19.25
N THR A 84 4.90 -2.52 -18.53
CA THR A 84 4.51 -3.81 -19.11
C THR A 84 3.50 -3.60 -20.22
N TRP A 85 2.42 -2.85 -19.97
CA TRP A 85 1.43 -2.53 -21.00
C TRP A 85 2.01 -1.71 -22.15
N TYR A 86 2.83 -0.70 -21.84
CA TYR A 86 3.49 0.09 -22.87
C TYR A 86 4.33 -0.78 -23.83
N LEU A 87 5.09 -1.72 -23.28
CA LEU A 87 5.93 -2.62 -24.08
C LEU A 87 5.10 -3.62 -24.89
N LEU A 88 4.02 -4.18 -24.32
CA LEU A 88 3.13 -5.10 -25.02
C LEU A 88 2.46 -4.43 -26.23
N CYS A 89 1.94 -3.20 -26.06
CA CYS A 89 1.35 -2.43 -27.16
C CYS A 89 2.34 -2.17 -28.33
N GLY A 90 3.65 -2.21 -28.06
CA GLY A 90 4.70 -2.05 -29.06
C GLY A 90 5.16 -3.35 -29.72
N HIS A 91 4.75 -4.52 -29.21
CA HIS A 91 5.20 -5.85 -29.66
C HIS A 91 4.02 -6.84 -29.75
N PRO A 92 3.17 -6.74 -30.80
CA PRO A 92 1.96 -7.56 -30.95
C PRO A 92 2.22 -9.06 -30.91
N GLU A 93 3.39 -9.52 -31.40
CA GLU A 93 3.78 -10.93 -31.36
C GLU A 93 4.06 -11.47 -29.95
N ILE A 94 4.37 -10.58 -29.00
CA ILE A 94 4.55 -10.93 -27.59
C ILE A 94 3.20 -10.88 -26.87
N GLU A 95 2.36 -9.91 -27.22
CA GLU A 95 0.97 -9.82 -26.74
C GLU A 95 0.16 -11.08 -27.10
N GLU A 96 0.24 -11.54 -28.34
CA GLU A 96 -0.45 -12.76 -28.79
C GLU A 96 -0.02 -13.99 -27.96
N LYS A 97 1.27 -14.16 -27.72
CA LYS A 97 1.80 -15.24 -26.87
C LYS A 97 1.33 -15.14 -25.42
N LEU A 98 1.23 -13.93 -24.87
CA LEU A 98 0.71 -13.71 -23.53
C LEU A 98 -0.76 -14.14 -23.44
N LEU A 99 -1.57 -13.72 -24.42
CA LEU A 99 -2.99 -14.07 -24.49
C LEU A 99 -3.20 -15.57 -24.64
N ASP A 100 -2.44 -16.23 -25.53
CA ASP A 100 -2.49 -17.69 -25.70
C ASP A 100 -2.20 -18.41 -24.38
N SER A 101 -1.16 -17.98 -23.67
CA SER A 101 -0.80 -18.53 -22.35
C SER A 101 -1.90 -18.32 -21.31
N VAL A 102 -2.50 -17.13 -21.27
CA VAL A 102 -3.62 -16.83 -20.37
C VAL A 102 -4.81 -17.73 -20.67
N MET A 103 -5.19 -17.87 -21.96
CA MET A 103 -6.31 -18.72 -22.38
C MET A 103 -6.06 -20.21 -22.09
N GLU A 104 -4.84 -20.69 -22.28
CA GLU A 104 -4.46 -22.08 -21.99
C GLU A 104 -4.55 -22.40 -20.48
N ASN A 105 -4.09 -21.50 -19.62
CA ASN A 105 -3.94 -21.77 -18.19
C ASN A 105 -5.14 -21.36 -17.34
N LEU A 106 -5.85 -20.30 -17.72
CA LEU A 106 -6.99 -19.76 -16.96
C LEU A 106 -8.34 -20.12 -17.61
N GLY A 107 -8.36 -20.38 -18.93
CA GLY A 107 -9.58 -20.74 -19.66
C GLY A 107 -10.66 -19.64 -19.59
N ASP A 108 -11.92 -20.06 -19.61
CA ASP A 108 -13.11 -19.18 -19.55
C ASP A 108 -13.60 -18.92 -18.10
N LYS A 109 -12.71 -19.12 -17.12
CA LYS A 109 -13.03 -18.79 -15.73
C LYS A 109 -12.85 -17.28 -15.56
N ASP A 110 -13.95 -16.59 -15.30
CA ASP A 110 -13.89 -15.24 -14.75
C ASP A 110 -12.99 -15.25 -13.49
N PRO A 111 -12.13 -14.24 -13.31
CA PRO A 111 -11.26 -14.12 -12.14
C PRO A 111 -12.03 -14.08 -10.81
#